data_AF-Q0CBJ7-F1
#
_entry.id   AF-Q0CBJ7-F1
#
_cell.length_a   1.000
_cell.length_b   1.000
_cell.length_c   1.000
_cell.angle_alpha   90.00
_cell.angle_beta   90.00
_cell.angle_gamma   90.00
#
_symmetry.space_group_name_H-M   'P 1'
#
loop_
_entity.id
_entity.type
_entity.pdbx_description
1 polymer ?
#
loop_
_entity_poly.entity_id
_entity_poly.type
_entity_poly.pdbx_seq_one_letter_code
_entity_poly.pdbx_strand_id
1 'polypeptide(L)'
;MAIVYRLLYREPSDLPLVGTTCAGCVMAGLLVVRACTEGYIEEAERVGKWEWLFPGSEPGVHGRLDSGVEGKDGDSAEEQVVLVTKFGERIIGTVVLRAAAAGPAGKAKGVIRAWTVERRYRGKGVGVGLLEEAVTVCKKKRWEGPEFDEKHANSRRVLPAFFHEVEERERWAKELLKRVLRH
;
A
#
# COMPACT_ATOMS: atom_id res chain seq x y z
N MET A 1 -34.76 10.60 13.80
CA MET A 1 -35.54 9.97 12.71
C MET A 1 -37.03 9.76 13.02
N ALA A 2 -37.46 9.62 14.28
CA ALA A 2 -38.90 9.44 14.60
C ALA A 2 -39.78 10.70 14.44
N ILE A 3 -39.21 11.90 14.55
CA ILE A 3 -39.95 13.17 14.48
C ILE A 3 -40.22 13.58 13.02
N VAL A 4 -39.28 13.30 12.11
CA VAL A 4 -39.43 13.59 10.67
C VAL A 4 -40.52 12.70 10.05
N TYR A 5 -40.62 11.45 10.50
CA TYR A 5 -41.63 10.50 10.01
C TYR A 5 -43.07 10.91 10.36
N ARG A 6 -43.28 11.56 11.50
CA ARG A 6 -44.60 12.00 11.99
C ARG A 6 -45.09 13.32 11.37
N LEU A 7 -44.17 14.14 10.85
CA LEU A 7 -44.50 15.43 10.23
C LEU A 7 -44.76 15.35 8.72
N LEU A 8 -44.29 14.28 8.06
CA LEU A 8 -44.32 14.15 6.59
C LEU A 8 -45.41 13.21 6.05
N TYR A 9 -46.10 12.45 6.91
CA TYR A 9 -47.11 11.47 6.53
C TYR A 9 -48.50 11.95 6.94
N ARG A 10 -49.07 12.90 6.17
CA ARG A 10 -50.46 13.32 6.37
C ARG A 10 -51.34 13.23 5.11
N GLU A 11 -50.77 13.19 3.90
CA GLU A 11 -51.52 12.92 2.67
C GLU A 11 -50.78 12.00 1.68
N PRO A 12 -51.50 11.10 0.96
CA PRO A 12 -50.91 10.21 -0.06
C PRO A 12 -50.47 10.93 -1.36
N SER A 13 -50.71 12.24 -1.46
CA SER A 13 -50.31 13.15 -2.55
C SER A 13 -48.83 13.57 -2.52
N ASP A 14 -48.17 13.47 -1.35
CA ASP A 14 -46.77 13.92 -1.17
C ASP A 14 -45.73 12.81 -1.42
N LEU A 15 -46.19 11.58 -1.71
CA LEU A 15 -45.36 10.40 -1.97
C LEU A 15 -44.31 10.61 -3.10
N PRO A 16 -44.65 11.27 -4.23
CA PRO A 16 -43.67 11.58 -5.28
C PRO A 16 -42.62 12.59 -4.82
N LEU A 17 -43.01 13.57 -4.00
CA LEU A 17 -42.13 14.64 -3.50
C LEU A 17 -41.15 14.12 -2.45
N VAL A 18 -41.60 13.21 -1.58
CA VAL A 18 -40.70 12.49 -0.66
C VAL A 18 -39.76 11.57 -1.43
N GLY A 19 -40.23 10.93 -2.51
CA GLY A 19 -39.40 10.11 -3.39
C GLY A 19 -38.25 10.89 -4.03
N THR A 20 -38.51 12.07 -4.58
CA THR A 20 -37.47 12.89 -5.24
C THR A 20 -36.49 13.52 -4.25
N THR A 21 -36.95 13.95 -3.08
CA THR A 21 -36.06 14.50 -2.04
C THR A 21 -35.19 13.41 -1.41
N CYS A 22 -35.71 12.21 -1.15
CA CYS A 22 -34.91 11.06 -0.74
C CYS A 22 -33.89 10.67 -1.81
N ALA A 23 -34.28 10.63 -3.09
CA ALA A 23 -33.36 10.37 -4.19
C ALA A 23 -32.27 11.45 -4.30
N GLY A 24 -32.62 12.72 -4.11
CA GLY A 24 -31.67 13.83 -4.06
C GLY A 24 -30.68 13.74 -2.90
N CYS A 25 -31.15 13.37 -1.70
CA CYS A 25 -30.29 13.13 -0.54
C CYS A 25 -29.32 11.97 -0.78
N VAL A 26 -29.79 10.87 -1.37
CA VAL A 26 -28.93 9.73 -1.73
C VAL A 26 -27.91 10.14 -2.79
N MET A 27 -28.34 10.84 -3.84
CA MET A 27 -27.46 11.33 -4.91
C MET A 27 -26.37 12.27 -4.34
N ALA A 28 -26.76 13.22 -3.49
CA ALA A 28 -25.82 14.13 -2.83
C ALA A 28 -24.81 13.35 -1.96
N GLY A 29 -25.27 12.36 -1.19
CA GLY A 29 -24.40 11.49 -0.40
C GLY A 29 -23.39 10.72 -1.26
N LEU A 30 -23.83 10.15 -2.39
CA LEU A 30 -22.93 9.45 -3.31
C LEU A 30 -21.90 10.37 -3.97
N LEU A 31 -22.27 11.62 -4.29
CA LEU A 31 -21.33 12.62 -4.81
C LEU A 31 -20.26 12.97 -3.79
N VAL A 32 -20.62 13.09 -2.50
CA VAL A 32 -19.64 13.31 -1.43
C VAL A 32 -18.70 12.12 -1.31
N VAL A 33 -19.22 10.88 -1.29
CA VAL A 33 -18.37 9.68 -1.26
C VAL A 33 -17.43 9.64 -2.46
N ARG A 34 -17.94 9.94 -3.67
CA ARG A 34 -17.13 10.00 -4.89
C ARG A 34 -15.97 10.99 -4.74
N ALA A 35 -16.26 12.22 -4.31
CA ALA A 35 -15.25 13.24 -4.09
C ALA A 35 -14.20 12.81 -3.04
N CYS A 36 -14.62 12.11 -1.97
CA CYS A 36 -13.70 11.57 -0.98
C CYS A 36 -12.84 10.41 -1.50
N THR A 37 -13.34 9.61 -2.45
CA THR A 37 -12.63 8.43 -3.00
C THR A 37 -11.76 8.72 -4.21
N GLU A 38 -11.96 9.84 -4.90
CA GLU A 38 -11.28 10.17 -6.15
C GLU A 38 -9.75 10.20 -5.99
N GLY A 39 -9.25 10.81 -4.92
CA GLY A 39 -7.81 10.84 -4.63
C GLY A 39 -7.19 9.46 -4.36
N TYR A 40 -7.98 8.48 -3.89
CA TYR A 40 -7.48 7.11 -3.70
C TYR A 40 -7.28 6.38 -5.03
N ILE A 41 -8.15 6.61 -6.01
CA ILE A 41 -8.08 5.93 -7.32
C ILE A 41 -6.81 6.35 -8.05
N GLU A 42 -6.52 7.65 -8.11
CA GLU A 42 -5.30 8.17 -8.75
C GLU A 42 -4.02 7.65 -8.07
N GLU A 43 -4.06 7.54 -6.74
CA GLU A 43 -2.96 6.97 -5.96
C GLU A 43 -2.76 5.49 -6.28
N ALA A 44 -3.84 4.71 -6.28
CA ALA A 44 -3.85 3.29 -6.58
C ALA A 44 -3.36 3.01 -8.00
N GLU A 45 -3.78 3.81 -8.97
CA GLU A 45 -3.31 3.73 -10.36
C GLU A 45 -1.81 4.04 -10.45
N ARG A 46 -1.33 5.05 -9.72
CA ARG A 46 0.10 5.39 -9.76
C ARG A 46 0.96 4.29 -9.17
N VAL A 47 0.59 3.72 -8.02
CA VAL A 47 1.34 2.62 -7.39
C VAL A 47 1.17 1.28 -8.13
N GLY A 48 0.10 1.13 -8.91
CA GLY A 48 -0.16 -0.05 -9.73
C GLY A 48 0.68 -0.15 -11.01
N LYS A 49 1.30 0.95 -11.46
CA LYS A 49 2.14 0.94 -12.67
C LYS A 49 3.48 0.25 -12.44
N TRP A 50 3.90 -0.55 -13.41
CA TRP A 50 5.23 -1.20 -13.41
C TRP A 50 6.37 -0.19 -13.29
N GLU A 51 6.21 1.01 -13.87
CA GLU A 51 7.18 2.11 -13.74
C GLU A 51 7.39 2.55 -12.29
N TRP A 52 6.35 2.50 -11.45
CA TRP A 52 6.48 2.86 -10.04
C TRP A 52 7.20 1.76 -9.24
N LEU A 53 6.95 0.49 -9.58
CA LEU A 53 7.61 -0.67 -8.96
C LEU A 53 9.07 -0.83 -9.44
N PHE A 54 9.34 -0.64 -10.72
CA PHE A 54 10.62 -0.89 -11.40
C PHE A 54 10.96 0.28 -12.35
N PRO A 55 11.35 1.45 -11.82
CA PRO A 55 11.76 2.58 -12.65
C PRO A 55 13.03 2.20 -13.41
N GLY A 56 12.97 2.22 -14.75
CA GLY A 56 14.10 1.90 -15.62
C GLY A 56 14.21 0.43 -16.07
N SER A 57 13.29 -0.45 -15.67
CA SER A 57 13.19 -1.79 -16.27
C SER A 57 12.22 -1.73 -17.44
N GLU A 58 12.72 -1.82 -18.68
CA GLU A 58 11.84 -1.94 -19.84
C GLU A 58 10.92 -3.18 -19.67
N PRO A 59 9.63 -3.08 -20.02
CA PRO A 59 8.65 -4.14 -19.79
C PRO A 59 8.84 -5.26 -20.82
N GLY A 60 9.85 -6.08 -20.60
CA GLY A 60 10.13 -7.24 -21.43
C GLY A 60 10.95 -8.22 -20.62
N VAL A 61 10.27 -9.11 -19.90
CA VAL A 61 10.58 -10.56 -19.84
C VAL A 61 9.63 -11.18 -18.81
N HIS A 62 8.75 -12.03 -19.34
CA HIS A 62 7.90 -12.94 -18.60
C HIS A 62 8.73 -13.79 -17.63
N GLY A 63 8.13 -14.06 -16.47
CA GLY A 63 8.75 -14.74 -15.35
C GLY A 63 9.66 -15.91 -15.70
N ARG A 64 10.80 -15.95 -15.02
CA ARG A 64 11.52 -17.19 -14.77
C ARG A 64 12.17 -17.08 -13.40
N LEU A 65 11.61 -17.83 -12.46
CA LEU A 65 12.38 -18.44 -11.38
C LEU A 65 13.61 -19.08 -12.07
N ASP A 66 14.82 -18.78 -11.59
CA ASP A 66 16.06 -19.56 -11.70
C ASP A 66 17.29 -18.66 -11.97
N SER A 67 18.21 -18.69 -11.01
CA SER A 67 19.67 -18.60 -11.14
C SER A 67 20.36 -17.45 -11.89
N GLY A 68 21.07 -16.65 -11.09
CA GLY A 68 22.44 -16.17 -11.33
C GLY A 68 22.87 -15.88 -12.77
N VAL A 69 22.82 -14.60 -13.15
CA VAL A 69 23.66 -14.05 -14.21
C VAL A 69 24.14 -12.68 -13.75
N GLU A 70 25.46 -12.57 -13.56
CA GLU A 70 26.18 -11.31 -13.42
C GLU A 70 26.05 -10.51 -14.73
N GLY A 71 25.26 -9.44 -14.69
CA GLY A 71 25.27 -8.38 -15.70
C GLY A 71 26.06 -7.20 -15.17
N LYS A 72 27.29 -7.07 -15.64
CA LYS A 72 28.17 -5.93 -15.40
C LYS A 72 28.07 -5.02 -16.62
N ASP A 73 27.41 -3.88 -16.48
CA ASP A 73 27.72 -2.61 -17.18
C ASP A 73 26.85 -1.50 -16.60
N GLY A 74 27.51 -0.40 -16.22
CA GLY A 74 26.98 0.59 -15.28
C GLY A 74 26.01 1.60 -15.89
N ASP A 75 24.90 1.81 -15.19
CA ASP A 75 24.48 3.11 -14.68
C ASP A 75 23.34 2.88 -13.65
N SER A 76 23.62 3.15 -12.37
CA SER A 76 22.65 3.36 -11.28
C SER A 76 21.36 2.50 -11.22
N ALA A 77 21.42 1.22 -11.61
CA ALA A 77 20.30 0.30 -11.44
C ALA A 77 20.10 0.03 -9.93
N GLU A 78 19.15 0.73 -9.31
CA GLU A 78 18.79 0.57 -7.90
C GLU A 78 18.46 -0.91 -7.65
N GLU A 79 19.34 -1.61 -6.94
CA GLU A 79 19.23 -3.05 -6.72
C GLU A 79 17.93 -3.35 -5.94
N GLN A 80 16.99 -4.07 -6.57
CA GLN A 80 15.66 -4.34 -6.02
C GLN A 80 15.47 -5.84 -5.74
N VAL A 81 14.90 -6.17 -4.59
CA VAL A 81 14.61 -7.53 -4.16
C VAL A 81 13.12 -7.64 -3.82
N VAL A 82 12.44 -8.62 -4.43
CA VAL A 82 11.04 -8.92 -4.13
C VAL A 82 10.98 -10.26 -3.40
N LEU A 83 10.51 -10.24 -2.16
CA LEU A 83 10.29 -11.44 -1.35
C LEU A 83 8.80 -11.76 -1.34
N VAL A 84 8.44 -13.02 -1.59
CA VAL A 84 7.05 -13.48 -1.56
C VAL A 84 6.90 -14.62 -0.56
N THR A 85 5.80 -14.61 0.19
CA THR A 85 5.39 -15.75 1.01
C THR A 85 4.29 -16.51 0.29
N LYS A 86 4.47 -17.83 0.14
CA LYS A 86 3.48 -18.73 -0.45
C LYS A 86 2.84 -19.63 0.60
N PHE A 87 1.57 -19.94 0.41
CA PHE A 87 0.84 -20.98 1.13
C PHE A 87 0.22 -21.93 0.09
N GLY A 88 0.79 -23.13 -0.03
CA GLY A 88 0.60 -23.98 -1.21
C GLY A 88 1.05 -23.23 -2.47
N GLU A 89 0.19 -23.20 -3.49
CA GLU A 89 0.43 -22.49 -4.76
C GLU A 89 0.06 -20.99 -4.72
N ARG A 90 -0.47 -20.49 -3.61
CA ARG A 90 -0.97 -19.10 -3.52
C ARG A 90 0.04 -18.18 -2.87
N ILE A 91 0.27 -17.01 -3.47
CA ILE A 91 1.04 -15.92 -2.85
C ILE A 91 0.13 -15.23 -1.83
N ILE A 92 0.55 -15.23 -0.57
CA ILE A 92 -0.23 -14.66 0.55
C ILE A 92 0.38 -13.37 1.10
N GLY A 93 1.61 -13.03 0.71
CA GLY A 93 2.27 -11.80 1.14
C GLY A 93 3.49 -11.49 0.29
N THR A 94 3.87 -10.22 0.26
CA THR A 94 5.03 -9.74 -0.47
C THR A 94 5.66 -8.54 0.22
N VAL A 95 6.97 -8.40 0.10
CA VAL A 95 7.71 -7.18 0.44
C VAL A 95 8.70 -6.86 -0.69
N VAL A 96 8.73 -5.59 -1.09
CA VAL A 96 9.61 -5.06 -2.12
C VAL A 96 10.65 -4.18 -1.44
N LEU A 97 11.89 -4.62 -1.48
CA LEU A 97 13.07 -3.94 -0.97
C LEU A 97 13.88 -3.33 -2.11
N ARG A 98 14.48 -2.17 -1.88
CA ARG A 98 15.35 -1.50 -2.82
C ARG A 98 16.58 -0.93 -2.14
N ALA A 99 17.72 -0.95 -2.82
CA ALA A 99 18.89 -0.16 -2.44
C ALA A 99 18.68 1.31 -2.85
N ALA A 100 18.46 2.17 -1.86
CA ALA A 100 18.63 3.61 -2.05
C ALA A 100 20.12 3.92 -2.09
N ALA A 101 20.52 4.79 -3.03
CA ALA A 101 21.90 5.20 -3.23
C ALA A 101 22.53 5.66 -1.90
N ALA A 102 23.74 5.17 -1.64
CA ALA A 102 24.52 5.62 -0.52
C ALA A 102 24.86 7.11 -0.69
N GLY A 103 24.72 7.91 0.37
CA GLY A 103 25.33 9.24 0.39
C GLY A 103 26.86 9.16 0.23
N PRO A 104 27.55 10.30 0.05
CA PRO A 104 28.99 10.37 -0.30
C PRO A 104 29.99 9.64 0.62
N ALA A 105 29.56 9.09 1.76
CA ALA A 105 30.39 8.33 2.69
C ALA A 105 29.71 7.05 3.26
N GLY A 106 28.57 6.63 2.69
CA GLY A 106 27.68 5.63 3.31
C GLY A 106 27.67 4.24 2.67
N LYS A 107 27.01 3.30 3.35
CA LYS A 107 26.51 2.06 2.73
C LYS A 107 25.19 2.35 2.02
N ALA A 108 24.83 1.56 1.02
CA ALA A 108 23.50 1.67 0.40
C ALA A 108 22.42 1.43 1.46
N LYS A 109 21.33 2.19 1.43
CA LYS A 109 20.26 2.07 2.42
C LYS A 109 19.14 1.21 1.87
N GLY A 110 18.78 0.13 2.57
CA GLY A 110 17.64 -0.71 2.22
C GLY A 110 16.33 0.01 2.53
N VAL A 111 15.51 0.25 1.50
CA VAL A 111 14.19 0.87 1.66
C VAL A 111 13.07 -0.09 1.23
N ILE A 112 12.02 -0.14 2.03
CA ILE A 112 10.80 -0.92 1.77
C ILE A 112 9.83 -0.03 1.01
N ARG A 113 9.56 -0.41 -0.25
CA ARG A 113 8.67 0.34 -1.15
C ARG A 113 7.23 -0.14 -1.09
N ALA A 114 7.06 -1.45 -0.96
CA ALA A 114 5.75 -2.08 -0.80
C ALA A 114 5.83 -3.23 0.20
N TRP A 115 4.80 -3.36 1.04
CA TRP A 115 4.62 -4.48 1.96
C TRP A 115 3.12 -4.77 2.07
N THR A 116 2.72 -6.00 1.80
CA THR A 116 1.33 -6.39 1.90
C THR A 116 1.19 -7.86 2.25
N VAL A 117 0.07 -8.18 2.90
CA VAL A 117 -0.36 -9.53 3.24
C VAL A 117 -1.84 -9.62 2.90
N GLU A 118 -2.26 -10.76 2.34
CA GLU A 118 -3.64 -11.06 2.05
C GLU A 118 -4.48 -10.97 3.33
N ARG A 119 -5.67 -10.34 3.24
CA ARG A 119 -6.52 -10.03 4.40
C ARG A 119 -6.79 -11.23 5.32
N ARG A 120 -6.95 -12.43 4.76
CA ARG A 120 -7.21 -13.68 5.51
C ARG A 120 -6.02 -14.20 6.31
N TYR A 121 -4.81 -13.74 5.99
CA TYR A 121 -3.55 -14.12 6.62
C TYR A 121 -2.92 -12.99 7.44
N ARG A 122 -3.57 -11.82 7.49
CA ARG A 122 -3.21 -10.75 8.43
C ARG A 122 -3.46 -11.19 9.88
N GLY A 123 -2.64 -10.70 10.80
CA GLY A 123 -2.71 -11.08 12.22
C GLY A 123 -2.11 -12.46 12.55
N LYS A 124 -1.63 -13.23 11.55
CA LYS A 124 -1.00 -14.55 11.75
C LYS A 124 0.54 -14.52 11.78
N GLY A 125 1.14 -13.34 11.92
CA GLY A 125 2.61 -13.18 11.91
C GLY A 125 3.29 -13.19 10.54
N VAL A 126 2.58 -13.53 9.45
CA VAL A 126 3.14 -13.56 8.07
C VAL A 126 3.84 -12.26 7.69
N GLY A 127 3.22 -11.12 8.01
CA GLY A 127 3.79 -9.82 7.70
C GLY A 127 5.06 -9.52 8.50
N VAL A 128 5.13 -9.98 9.76
CA VAL A 128 6.32 -9.80 10.61
C VAL A 128 7.46 -10.66 10.09
N GLY A 129 7.19 -11.93 9.74
CA GLY A 129 8.21 -12.81 9.14
C GLY A 129 8.76 -12.28 7.81
N LEU A 130 7.94 -11.63 6.99
CA LEU A 130 8.42 -10.93 5.79
C LEU A 130 9.39 -9.78 6.11
N LEU A 131 9.13 -9.03 7.18
CA LEU A 131 10.03 -7.96 7.63
C LEU A 131 11.33 -8.53 8.21
N GLU A 132 11.28 -9.63 8.95
CA GLU A 132 12.47 -10.33 9.48
C GLU A 132 13.37 -10.84 8.35
N GLU A 133 12.78 -11.45 7.31
CA GLU A 133 13.55 -11.86 6.13
C GLU A 133 14.10 -10.66 5.38
N ALA A 134 13.34 -9.56 5.29
CA ALA A 134 13.81 -8.32 4.70
C ALA A 134 15.06 -7.76 5.44
N VAL A 135 15.07 -7.79 6.77
CA VAL A 135 16.26 -7.43 7.56
C VAL A 135 17.43 -8.35 7.24
N THR A 136 17.17 -9.65 7.14
CA THR A 136 18.20 -10.65 6.81
C THR A 136 18.81 -10.40 5.42
N VAL A 137 17.99 -10.05 4.43
CA VAL A 137 18.45 -9.66 3.08
C VAL A 137 19.31 -8.40 3.13
N CYS A 138 18.89 -7.35 3.85
CA CYS A 138 19.68 -6.13 4.01
C CYS A 138 21.04 -6.43 4.66
N LYS A 139 21.07 -7.26 5.72
CA LYS A 139 22.31 -7.72 6.38
C LYS A 139 23.23 -8.47 5.40
N LYS A 140 22.68 -9.42 4.62
CA LYS A 140 23.43 -10.19 3.61
C LYS A 140 24.04 -9.29 2.53
N LYS A 141 23.29 -8.29 2.05
CA LYS A 141 23.72 -7.33 1.02
C LYS A 141 24.53 -6.15 1.56
N ARG A 142 24.82 -6.12 2.87
CA ARG A 142 25.52 -5.03 3.58
C ARG A 142 24.84 -3.66 3.43
N TRP A 143 23.52 -3.65 3.28
CA TRP A 143 22.72 -2.42 3.28
C TRP A 143 22.45 -1.94 4.71
N GLU A 144 22.34 -0.63 4.89
CA GLU A 144 21.87 0.00 6.12
C GLU A 144 20.33 0.02 6.16
N GLY A 145 19.70 -0.28 7.30
CA GLY A 145 18.24 -0.43 7.40
C GLY A 145 17.81 -1.90 7.50
N PRO A 146 16.58 -2.28 7.12
CA PRO A 146 15.60 -1.59 6.28
C PRO A 146 14.76 -0.48 6.93
N GLU A 147 14.35 0.51 6.13
CA GLU A 147 13.38 1.57 6.50
C GLU A 147 12.27 1.71 5.44
N PHE A 148 11.12 2.30 5.77
CA PHE A 148 10.08 2.55 4.75
C PHE A 148 10.49 3.73 3.84
N ASP A 149 10.37 3.54 2.52
CA ASP A 149 10.67 4.56 1.49
C ASP A 149 9.73 5.78 1.64
N GLU A 150 10.22 7.02 1.51
CA GLU A 150 9.37 8.23 1.55
C GLU A 150 8.22 8.18 0.52
N LYS A 151 8.40 7.46 -0.59
CA LYS A 151 7.42 7.26 -1.66
C LYS A 151 6.86 5.83 -1.67
N HIS A 152 6.75 5.18 -0.50
CA HIS A 152 6.13 3.86 -0.37
C HIS A 152 4.64 3.88 -0.72
N ALA A 153 4.05 2.70 -1.00
CA ALA A 153 2.66 2.58 -1.50
C ALA A 153 1.55 3.22 -0.64
N ASN A 154 1.86 3.55 0.61
CA ASN A 154 0.91 4.14 1.58
C ASN A 154 1.39 5.49 2.11
N SER A 155 2.38 6.15 1.46
CA SER A 155 2.99 7.37 2.00
C SER A 155 2.18 8.63 1.70
N ARG A 156 1.34 8.61 0.65
CA ARG A 156 0.48 9.73 0.30
C ARG A 156 -0.84 9.74 1.07
N ARG A 157 -1.17 10.91 1.61
CA ARG A 157 -2.42 11.20 2.30
C ARG A 157 -3.44 11.73 1.31
N VAL A 158 -4.11 10.81 0.62
CA VAL A 158 -5.15 11.14 -0.37
C VAL A 158 -6.56 11.10 0.20
N LEU A 159 -6.73 10.48 1.37
CA LEU A 159 -8.01 10.41 2.06
C LEU A 159 -8.19 11.61 3.00
N PRO A 160 -9.45 12.09 3.17
CA PRO A 160 -9.77 13.09 4.18
C PRO A 160 -9.32 12.70 5.59
N ALA A 161 -9.01 13.70 6.42
CA ALA A 161 -8.42 13.50 7.74
C ALA A 161 -9.23 12.61 8.69
N PHE A 162 -10.55 12.46 8.48
CA PHE A 162 -11.39 11.58 9.29
C PHE A 162 -11.16 10.07 9.04
N PHE A 163 -10.39 9.70 8.01
CA PHE A 163 -9.94 8.32 7.78
C PHE A 163 -8.65 8.01 8.58
N HIS A 164 -8.76 8.01 9.91
CA HIS A 164 -7.61 7.78 10.82
C HIS A 164 -7.02 6.36 10.74
N GLU A 165 -7.77 5.37 10.24
CA GLU A 165 -7.35 3.96 10.20
C GLU A 165 -6.05 3.76 9.40
N VAL A 166 -5.83 4.55 8.34
CA VAL A 166 -4.61 4.44 7.52
C VAL A 166 -3.39 4.95 8.29
N GLU A 167 -3.54 6.05 9.04
CA GLU A 167 -2.46 6.64 9.85
C GLU A 167 -2.06 5.72 11.01
N GLU A 168 -3.04 5.12 11.68
CA GLU A 168 -2.81 4.15 12.73
C GLU A 168 -2.07 2.92 12.22
N ARG A 169 -2.45 2.43 11.03
CA ARG A 169 -1.79 1.29 10.37
C ARG A 169 -0.35 1.60 9.96
N GLU A 170 -0.09 2.78 9.43
CA GLU A 170 1.27 3.19 9.07
C GLU A 170 2.15 3.33 10.31
N ARG A 171 1.63 3.93 11.38
CA ARG A 171 2.33 4.04 12.67
C ARG A 171 2.64 2.66 13.24
N TRP A 172 1.67 1.75 13.20
CA TRP A 172 1.85 0.36 13.62
C TRP A 172 2.93 -0.36 12.78
N ALA A 173 2.92 -0.15 11.46
CA ALA A 173 3.93 -0.71 10.56
C ALA A 173 5.35 -0.23 10.90
N LYS A 174 5.53 1.07 11.15
CA LYS A 174 6.81 1.66 11.56
C LYS A 174 7.27 1.12 12.91
N GLU A 175 6.37 0.96 13.87
CA GLU A 175 6.72 0.41 15.18
C GLU A 175 7.09 -1.07 15.11
N LEU A 176 6.40 -1.85 14.28
CA LEU A 176 6.78 -3.24 14.02
C LEU A 176 8.17 -3.35 13.40
N LEU A 177 8.49 -2.52 12.41
CA LEU A 177 9.81 -2.52 11.80
C LEU A 177 10.90 -2.21 12.84
N LYS A 178 10.67 -1.20 13.71
CA LYS A 178 11.57 -0.89 14.83
C LYS A 178 11.71 -2.02 15.83
N ARG A 179 10.66 -2.82 16.04
CA ARG A 179 10.73 -4.01 16.90
C ARG A 179 11.59 -5.10 16.25
N VAL A 180 11.39 -5.36 14.96
CA VAL A 180 12.15 -6.39 14.22
C VAL A 180 13.62 -6.02 14.09
N LEU A 181 13.95 -4.74 13.89
CA LEU A 181 15.33 -4.26 13.81
C LEU A 181 16.12 -4.39 15.13
N ARG A 182 15.43 -4.44 16.28
CA ARG A 182 16.05 -4.61 17.60
C ARG A 182 16.39 -6.06 17.92
N HIS A 183 15.88 -7.01 17.12
CA HIS A 183 16.02 -8.44 17.32
C HIS A 183 17.06 -9.04 16.35
#